data_AF-G2GKG9-F1
#
_entry.id   AF-G2GKG9-F1
#
_cell.length_a   1.000
_cell.length_b   1.000
_cell.length_c   1.000
_cell.angle_alpha   90.00
_cell.angle_beta   90.00
_cell.angle_gamma   90.00
#
_symmetry.space_group_name_H-M   'P 1'
#
loop_
_entity.id
_entity.type
_entity.pdbx_description
1 polymer ?
#
loop_
_entity_poly.entity_id
_entity_poly.type
_entity_poly.pdbx_seq_one_letter_code
_entity_poly.pdbx_strand_id
1 'polypeptide(L)'
;MTLYALAYAVAAALACWESGGLKNARVWALAPARSRYRIAANVLIPVVLLSWLVLILPPAISLVRSGTFPTLDSLRLPAAAMLISVAHAVLGFAVGCRLPRVIATPILAVTVWITVAFTRAVQPYWPRHVSGQFGTYGFGEVPDLITVAVPVMLAGGIALGLMALWLPRGWVALRVALACTVGVSGALGAYRVAADWSAAPPLSTGNVAMVCTGSAPRMCVPDFNARYLPKVQRDTAKALTVLRDAGATRARPGMITDGYVDGRFQRPSTDEVWRMILTRPVQRGDAVYQVVVKSLKFQCKQVDVRTARAAWLWAAVRTGQEGAYRMRREQEGVDPVARQVEKQVRADVERVLAQPKTAQTRWIDQTLRTCKASAR
;
A
#
# COMPACT_ATOMS: atom_id res chain seq x y z
N MET A 1 0.29 8.41 -10.31
CA MET A 1 -1.00 8.74 -9.67
C MET A 1 -1.40 10.20 -9.91
N THR A 2 -1.29 10.68 -11.15
CA THR A 2 -1.80 12.00 -11.60
C THR A 2 -3.20 11.89 -12.23
N LEU A 3 -3.69 10.66 -12.40
CA LEU A 3 -4.95 10.36 -13.09
C LEU A 3 -6.18 10.91 -12.36
N TYR A 4 -6.17 10.97 -11.01
CA TYR A 4 -7.28 11.56 -10.25
C TYR A 4 -7.41 13.06 -10.51
N ALA A 5 -6.28 13.80 -10.45
CA ALA A 5 -6.27 15.23 -10.75
C ALA A 5 -6.72 15.49 -12.20
N LEU A 6 -6.27 14.66 -13.14
CA LEU A 6 -6.68 14.73 -14.55
C LEU A 6 -8.18 14.46 -14.71
N ALA A 7 -8.71 13.38 -14.11
CA ALA A 7 -10.13 13.03 -14.21
C ALA A 7 -11.04 14.13 -13.63
N TYR A 8 -10.65 14.72 -12.49
CA TYR A 8 -11.41 15.81 -11.86
C TYR A 8 -11.37 17.09 -12.71
N ALA A 9 -10.20 17.42 -13.29
CA ALA A 9 -10.04 18.55 -14.19
C ALA A 9 -10.87 18.38 -15.47
N VAL A 10 -10.85 17.19 -16.07
CA VAL A 10 -11.66 16.84 -17.25
C VAL A 10 -13.15 16.96 -16.93
N ALA A 11 -13.60 16.40 -15.81
CA ALA A 11 -14.98 16.47 -15.37
C ALA A 11 -15.45 17.92 -15.20
N ALA A 12 -14.67 18.75 -14.50
CA ALA A 12 -15.00 20.15 -14.26
C ALA A 12 -14.99 20.98 -15.56
N ALA A 13 -13.95 20.84 -16.39
CA ALA A 13 -13.78 21.64 -17.60
C ALA A 13 -14.86 21.35 -18.66
N LEU A 14 -15.13 20.08 -18.93
CA LEU A 14 -16.14 19.68 -19.91
C LEU A 14 -17.55 20.04 -19.42
N ALA A 15 -17.86 19.85 -18.14
CA ALA A 15 -19.13 20.29 -17.59
C ALA A 15 -19.34 21.81 -17.68
N CYS A 16 -18.27 22.59 -17.49
CA CYS A 16 -18.28 24.04 -17.71
C CYS A 16 -18.54 24.40 -19.17
N TRP A 17 -17.93 23.68 -20.11
CA TRP A 17 -18.13 23.90 -21.54
C TRP A 17 -19.59 23.66 -21.97
N GLU A 18 -20.14 22.52 -21.57
CA GLU A 18 -21.50 22.11 -21.91
C GLU A 18 -22.56 23.03 -21.29
N SER A 19 -22.44 23.33 -20.01
CA SER A 19 -23.35 24.24 -19.32
C SER A 19 -23.34 25.66 -19.88
N GLY A 20 -22.17 26.16 -20.33
CA GLY A 20 -22.08 27.42 -21.04
C GLY A 20 -22.73 27.39 -22.42
N GLY A 21 -22.73 26.23 -23.10
CA GLY A 21 -23.51 26.00 -24.31
C GLY A 21 -25.01 26.16 -24.05
N LEU A 22 -25.54 25.54 -23.00
CA LEU A 22 -26.94 25.68 -22.57
C LEU A 22 -27.31 27.13 -22.23
N LYS A 23 -26.39 27.85 -21.56
CA LYS A 23 -26.56 29.27 -21.24
C LYS A 23 -26.68 30.11 -22.51
N ASN A 24 -25.77 29.92 -23.47
CA ASN A 24 -25.76 30.66 -24.73
C ASN A 24 -27.01 30.38 -25.58
N ALA A 25 -27.48 29.13 -25.58
CA ALA A 25 -28.73 28.73 -26.21
C ALA A 25 -30.00 29.17 -25.43
N ARG A 26 -29.84 29.88 -24.30
CA ARG A 26 -30.93 30.38 -23.45
C ARG A 26 -31.94 29.30 -23.03
N VAL A 27 -31.51 28.04 -22.90
CA VAL A 27 -32.38 26.89 -22.59
C VAL A 27 -33.21 27.11 -21.32
N TRP A 28 -32.66 27.81 -20.33
CA TRP A 28 -33.33 28.11 -19.07
C TRP A 28 -34.46 29.15 -19.19
N ALA A 29 -34.49 29.94 -20.27
CA ALA A 29 -35.52 30.93 -20.56
C ALA A 29 -36.67 30.36 -21.41
N LEU A 30 -36.46 29.22 -22.08
CA LEU A 30 -37.41 28.61 -23.03
C LEU A 30 -38.51 27.76 -22.35
N ALA A 31 -38.88 28.06 -21.09
CA ALA A 31 -39.91 27.35 -20.30
C ALA A 31 -39.89 25.81 -20.49
N PRO A 32 -38.77 25.13 -20.17
CA PRO A 32 -38.62 23.72 -20.48
C PRO A 32 -39.67 22.86 -19.76
N ALA A 33 -40.34 21.98 -20.50
CA ALA A 33 -41.30 21.00 -19.96
C ALA A 33 -40.64 19.98 -18.99
N ARG A 34 -39.30 19.91 -18.96
CA ARG A 34 -38.52 18.98 -18.14
C ARG A 34 -37.85 19.73 -16.99
N SER A 35 -37.68 19.04 -15.85
CA SER A 35 -36.98 19.63 -14.70
C SER A 35 -35.55 20.03 -15.04
N ARG A 36 -35.05 21.09 -14.40
CA ARG A 36 -33.68 21.60 -14.64
C ARG A 36 -32.62 20.53 -14.34
N TYR A 37 -32.85 19.73 -13.31
CA TYR A 37 -31.99 18.62 -12.94
C TYR A 37 -31.92 17.53 -14.01
N ARG A 38 -33.03 17.23 -14.71
CA ARG A 38 -33.03 16.24 -15.80
C ARG A 38 -32.24 16.71 -17.01
N ILE A 39 -32.33 18.00 -17.34
CA ILE A 39 -31.54 18.60 -18.43
C ILE A 39 -30.05 18.56 -18.06
N ALA A 40 -29.70 18.99 -16.84
CA ALA A 40 -28.32 18.94 -16.36
C ALA A 40 -27.77 17.51 -16.35
N ALA A 41 -28.53 16.53 -15.85
CA ALA A 41 -28.13 15.14 -15.83
C ALA A 41 -27.83 14.60 -17.24
N ASN A 42 -28.71 14.83 -18.22
CA ASN A 42 -28.49 14.37 -19.60
C ASN A 42 -27.20 14.92 -20.21
N VAL A 43 -26.87 16.17 -19.91
CA VAL A 43 -25.66 16.83 -20.41
C VAL A 43 -24.41 16.38 -19.66
N LEU A 44 -24.53 16.10 -18.36
CA LEU A 44 -23.41 15.67 -17.52
C LEU A 44 -23.07 14.18 -17.65
N ILE A 45 -24.01 13.30 -18.01
CA ILE A 45 -23.77 11.86 -18.17
C ILE A 45 -22.55 11.57 -19.07
N PRO A 46 -22.44 12.07 -20.32
CA PRO A 46 -21.28 11.77 -21.16
C PRO A 46 -19.96 12.30 -20.58
N VAL A 47 -19.98 13.47 -19.92
CA VAL A 47 -18.82 14.05 -19.24
C VAL A 47 -18.34 13.18 -18.09
N VAL A 48 -19.27 12.73 -17.25
CA VAL A 48 -18.99 11.85 -16.11
C VAL A 48 -18.46 10.51 -16.60
N LEU A 49 -19.09 9.89 -17.60
CA LEU A 49 -18.63 8.62 -18.18
C LEU A 49 -17.21 8.73 -18.74
N LEU A 50 -16.88 9.81 -19.45
CA LEU A 50 -15.52 10.03 -19.94
C LEU A 50 -14.52 10.18 -18.79
N SER A 51 -14.88 10.93 -17.74
CA SER A 51 -14.02 11.07 -16.55
C SER A 51 -13.82 9.74 -15.82
N TRP A 52 -14.85 8.88 -15.76
CA TRP A 52 -14.76 7.55 -15.18
C TRP A 52 -13.91 6.62 -16.02
N LEU A 53 -13.95 6.75 -17.35
CA LEU A 53 -13.08 5.99 -18.24
C LEU A 53 -11.60 6.27 -17.97
N VAL A 54 -11.23 7.54 -17.71
CA VAL A 54 -9.86 7.92 -17.32
C VAL A 54 -9.43 7.22 -16.01
N LEU A 55 -10.37 6.99 -15.09
CA LEU A 55 -10.11 6.34 -13.80
C LEU A 55 -10.06 4.81 -13.91
N ILE A 56 -10.93 4.20 -14.71
CA ILE A 56 -11.16 2.75 -14.75
C ILE A 56 -10.23 2.06 -15.76
N LEU A 57 -9.95 2.69 -16.90
CA LEU A 57 -9.23 2.03 -17.99
C LEU A 57 -7.82 1.56 -17.59
N PRO A 58 -6.97 2.39 -16.92
CA PRO A 58 -5.65 1.93 -16.50
C PRO A 58 -5.64 0.75 -15.51
N PRO A 59 -6.41 0.77 -14.40
CA PRO A 59 -6.46 -0.38 -13.49
C PRO A 59 -7.13 -1.61 -14.15
N ALA A 60 -8.12 -1.44 -15.02
CA ALA A 60 -8.72 -2.56 -15.74
C ALA A 60 -7.70 -3.26 -16.65
N ILE A 61 -6.92 -2.51 -17.43
CA ILE A 61 -5.84 -3.08 -18.25
C ILE A 61 -4.80 -3.80 -17.36
N SER A 62 -4.46 -3.22 -16.21
CA SER A 62 -3.52 -3.83 -15.27
C SER A 62 -4.04 -5.16 -14.71
N LEU A 63 -5.30 -5.21 -14.32
CA LEU A 63 -5.95 -6.42 -13.77
C LEU A 63 -6.07 -7.52 -14.83
N VAL A 64 -6.41 -7.17 -16.07
CA VAL A 64 -6.43 -8.12 -17.20
C VAL A 64 -5.05 -8.69 -17.46
N ARG A 65 -4.00 -7.84 -17.48
CA ARG A 65 -2.61 -8.29 -17.66
C ARG A 65 -2.12 -9.18 -16.52
N SER A 66 -2.60 -8.96 -15.29
CA SER A 66 -2.23 -9.78 -14.14
C SER A 66 -3.13 -11.00 -13.93
N GLY A 67 -4.17 -11.19 -14.75
CA GLY A 67 -5.16 -12.26 -14.59
C GLY A 67 -5.85 -12.23 -13.22
N THR A 68 -6.00 -11.04 -12.62
CA THR A 68 -6.52 -10.87 -11.26
C THR A 68 -7.86 -10.17 -11.28
N PHE A 69 -8.83 -10.68 -10.52
CA PHE A 69 -10.12 -10.01 -10.35
C PHE A 69 -10.07 -8.99 -9.20
N PRO A 70 -10.76 -7.84 -9.33
CA PRO A 70 -10.84 -6.86 -8.26
C PRO A 70 -11.67 -7.41 -7.09
N THR A 71 -11.22 -7.15 -5.86
CA THR A 71 -12.00 -7.37 -4.64
C THR A 71 -12.85 -6.14 -4.31
N LEU A 72 -13.91 -6.28 -3.50
CA LEU A 72 -14.72 -5.13 -3.07
C LEU A 72 -13.87 -4.05 -2.38
N ASP A 73 -12.87 -4.45 -1.59
CA ASP A 73 -11.96 -3.53 -0.92
C ASP A 73 -11.09 -2.74 -1.90
N SER A 74 -10.68 -3.36 -3.01
CA SER A 74 -9.93 -2.68 -4.07
C SER A 74 -10.75 -1.62 -4.81
N LEU A 75 -12.09 -1.71 -4.77
CA LEU A 75 -13.00 -0.77 -5.42
C LEU A 75 -13.28 0.50 -4.59
N ARG A 76 -12.91 0.52 -3.30
CA ARG A 76 -13.17 1.65 -2.39
C ARG A 76 -12.64 2.98 -2.93
N LEU A 77 -11.38 3.03 -3.37
CA LEU A 77 -10.76 4.26 -3.87
C LEU A 77 -11.24 4.66 -5.27
N PRO A 78 -11.33 3.74 -6.26
CA PRO A 78 -11.96 4.04 -7.54
C PRO A 78 -13.40 4.58 -7.37
N ALA A 79 -14.22 3.97 -6.52
CA ALA A 79 -15.58 4.42 -6.26
C ALA A 79 -15.60 5.84 -5.66
N ALA A 80 -14.73 6.14 -4.69
CA ALA A 80 -14.56 7.50 -4.17
C ALA A 80 -14.22 8.49 -5.29
N ALA A 81 -13.21 8.16 -6.12
CA ALA A 81 -12.77 9.02 -7.20
C ALA A 81 -13.89 9.26 -8.23
N MET A 82 -14.67 8.23 -8.55
CA MET A 82 -15.83 8.35 -9.44
C MET A 82 -16.88 9.31 -8.86
N LEU A 83 -17.19 9.23 -7.57
CA LEU A 83 -18.10 10.17 -6.90
C LEU A 83 -17.55 11.59 -6.86
N ILE A 84 -16.26 11.75 -6.60
CA ILE A 84 -15.58 13.04 -6.60
C ILE A 84 -15.58 13.67 -8.01
N SER A 85 -15.44 12.87 -9.07
CA SER A 85 -15.59 13.36 -10.45
C SER A 85 -16.99 13.91 -10.72
N VAL A 86 -18.05 13.28 -10.19
CA VAL A 86 -19.42 13.82 -10.29
C VAL A 86 -19.52 15.18 -9.59
N ALA A 87 -18.93 15.31 -8.39
CA ALA A 87 -18.91 16.58 -7.68
C ALA A 87 -18.16 17.69 -8.46
N HIS A 88 -17.03 17.36 -9.09
CA HIS A 88 -16.29 18.30 -9.94
C HIS A 88 -17.08 18.67 -11.21
N ALA A 89 -17.83 17.73 -11.79
CA ALA A 89 -18.73 18.00 -12.91
C ALA A 89 -19.84 18.99 -12.50
N VAL A 90 -20.45 18.82 -11.32
CA VAL A 90 -21.44 19.77 -10.77
C VAL A 90 -20.83 21.16 -10.57
N LEU A 91 -19.61 21.23 -10.02
CA LEU A 91 -18.88 22.49 -9.85
C LEU A 91 -18.63 23.18 -11.19
N GLY A 92 -18.12 22.45 -12.17
CA GLY A 92 -17.91 22.97 -13.52
C GLY A 92 -19.20 23.45 -14.17
N PHE A 93 -20.28 22.69 -14.04
CA PHE A 93 -21.59 23.06 -14.54
C PHE A 93 -22.09 24.38 -13.94
N ALA A 94 -21.91 24.57 -12.62
CA ALA A 94 -22.28 25.80 -11.94
C ALA A 94 -21.48 27.01 -12.45
N VAL A 95 -20.18 26.84 -12.67
CA VAL A 95 -19.29 27.87 -13.21
C VAL A 95 -19.71 28.25 -14.64
N GLY A 96 -19.93 27.28 -15.54
CA GLY A 96 -20.30 27.55 -16.94
C GLY A 96 -21.69 28.16 -17.11
N CYS A 97 -22.59 27.95 -16.15
CA CYS A 97 -23.87 28.69 -16.10
C CYS A 97 -23.71 30.19 -15.80
N ARG A 98 -22.57 30.63 -15.27
CA ARG A 98 -22.33 32.02 -14.85
C ARG A 98 -21.28 32.72 -15.70
N LEU A 99 -20.16 32.07 -15.97
CA LEU A 99 -19.02 32.67 -16.65
C LEU A 99 -19.00 32.36 -18.17
N PRO A 100 -18.24 33.11 -18.98
CA PRO A 100 -18.02 32.79 -20.38
C PRO A 100 -17.23 31.49 -20.55
N ARG A 101 -17.81 30.48 -21.22
CA ARG A 101 -17.21 29.13 -21.32
C ARG A 101 -15.82 29.12 -21.94
N VAL A 102 -15.55 29.98 -22.92
CA VAL A 102 -14.27 30.02 -23.66
C VAL A 102 -13.08 30.32 -22.74
N ILE A 103 -13.31 31.15 -21.71
CA ILE A 103 -12.27 31.54 -20.75
C ILE A 103 -12.35 30.65 -19.50
N ALA A 104 -13.55 30.38 -19.00
CA ALA A 104 -13.74 29.64 -17.75
C ALA A 104 -13.28 28.17 -17.86
N THR A 105 -13.53 27.50 -18.98
CA THR A 105 -13.17 26.09 -19.18
C THR A 105 -11.67 25.82 -19.04
N PRO A 106 -10.75 26.50 -19.77
CA PRO A 106 -9.31 26.27 -19.63
C PRO A 106 -8.78 26.66 -18.25
N ILE A 107 -9.26 27.78 -17.68
CA ILE A 107 -8.88 28.19 -16.32
C ILE A 107 -9.26 27.12 -15.31
N LEU A 108 -10.49 26.58 -15.40
CA LEU A 108 -10.97 25.57 -14.47
C LEU A 108 -10.19 24.26 -14.62
N ALA A 109 -9.87 23.84 -15.86
CA ALA A 109 -9.04 22.67 -16.12
C ALA A 109 -7.68 22.78 -15.42
N VAL A 110 -6.96 23.89 -15.65
CA VAL A 110 -5.63 24.13 -15.07
C VAL A 110 -5.71 24.27 -13.55
N THR A 111 -6.68 25.04 -13.04
CA THR A 111 -6.82 25.28 -11.60
C THR A 111 -7.13 24.01 -10.84
N VAL A 112 -8.10 23.20 -11.30
CA VAL A 112 -8.43 21.92 -10.66
C VAL A 112 -7.24 20.96 -10.74
N TRP A 113 -6.56 20.89 -11.88
CA TRP A 113 -5.40 20.02 -12.02
C TRP A 113 -4.27 20.44 -11.06
N ILE A 114 -3.89 21.72 -11.01
CA ILE A 114 -2.83 22.22 -10.13
C ILE A 114 -3.21 22.00 -8.66
N THR A 115 -4.38 22.47 -8.25
CA THR A 115 -4.83 22.40 -6.85
C THR A 115 -4.86 20.96 -6.36
N VAL A 116 -5.34 20.02 -7.16
CA VAL A 116 -5.42 18.60 -6.77
C VAL A 116 -4.07 17.90 -6.92
N ALA A 117 -3.33 18.09 -8.01
CA ALA A 117 -2.06 17.37 -8.24
C ALA A 117 -0.99 17.76 -7.22
N PHE A 118 -0.92 19.04 -6.85
CA PHE A 118 0.12 19.55 -5.96
C PHE A 118 -0.17 19.34 -4.48
N THR A 119 -1.37 18.89 -4.08
CA THR A 119 -1.66 18.62 -2.66
C THR A 119 -0.70 17.59 -2.04
N ARG A 120 -0.15 16.67 -2.84
CA ARG A 120 0.85 15.69 -2.36
C ARG A 120 2.18 16.31 -1.95
N ALA A 121 2.54 17.44 -2.54
CA ALA A 121 3.84 18.10 -2.33
C ALA A 121 3.79 19.13 -1.19
N VAL A 122 2.62 19.39 -0.63
CA VAL A 122 2.41 20.43 0.38
C VAL A 122 2.38 19.82 1.79
N GLN A 123 2.97 20.54 2.74
CA GLN A 123 2.74 20.37 4.17
C GLN A 123 1.96 21.57 4.71
N PRO A 124 1.03 21.40 5.67
CA PRO A 124 0.63 20.16 6.34
C PRO A 124 -0.07 19.15 5.41
N TYR A 125 -0.22 17.91 5.86
CA TYR A 125 -0.61 16.78 5.00
C TYR A 125 -2.11 16.66 4.70
N TRP A 126 -2.98 17.33 5.45
CA TRP A 126 -4.43 17.23 5.28
C TRP A 126 -4.95 17.58 3.87
N PRO A 127 -4.37 18.52 3.07
CA PRO A 127 -4.90 18.87 1.75
C PRO A 127 -4.97 17.68 0.80
N ARG A 128 -3.99 16.78 0.85
CA ARG A 128 -4.00 15.60 -0.04
C ARG A 128 -5.06 14.59 0.34
N HIS A 129 -5.40 14.51 1.64
CA HIS A 129 -6.42 13.57 2.13
C HIS A 129 -7.81 14.05 1.71
N VAL A 130 -8.09 15.34 1.86
CA VAL A 130 -9.37 15.93 1.43
C VAL A 130 -9.50 16.06 -0.09
N SER A 131 -8.39 16.12 -0.83
CA SER A 131 -8.42 16.09 -2.31
C SER A 131 -8.49 14.67 -2.89
N GLY A 132 -8.50 13.62 -2.05
CA GLY A 132 -8.52 12.22 -2.49
C GLY A 132 -7.21 11.77 -3.15
N GLN A 133 -6.09 12.41 -2.84
CA GLN A 133 -4.76 12.12 -3.39
C GLN A 133 -3.97 11.20 -2.47
N PHE A 134 -4.28 9.91 -2.54
CA PHE A 134 -3.65 8.90 -1.69
C PHE A 134 -2.38 8.29 -2.29
N GLY A 135 -1.41 7.98 -1.44
CA GLY A 135 -0.19 7.26 -1.84
C GLY A 135 -0.44 5.82 -2.31
N THR A 136 0.64 5.12 -2.60
CA THR A 136 0.57 3.67 -2.86
C THR A 136 0.26 2.93 -1.56
N TYR A 137 -0.57 1.89 -1.68
CA TYR A 137 -0.86 0.95 -0.59
C TYR A 137 0.02 -0.28 -0.73
N GLY A 138 0.54 -0.74 0.41
CA GLY A 138 1.27 -1.98 0.53
C GLY A 138 0.34 -3.19 0.43
N PHE A 139 0.94 -4.36 0.37
CA PHE A 139 0.19 -5.61 0.36
C PHE A 139 -0.53 -5.83 1.70
N GLY A 140 -1.79 -6.26 1.66
CA GLY A 140 -2.61 -6.45 2.85
C GLY A 140 -3.11 -5.17 3.51
N GLU A 141 -2.83 -4.01 2.93
CA GLU A 141 -3.36 -2.72 3.38
C GLU A 141 -4.66 -2.40 2.65
N VAL A 142 -5.69 -2.03 3.41
CA VAL A 142 -6.96 -1.57 2.87
C VAL A 142 -7.29 -0.21 3.49
N PRO A 143 -7.66 0.80 2.69
CA PRO A 143 -8.08 2.08 3.23
C PRO A 143 -9.37 1.91 4.04
N ASP A 144 -9.39 2.51 5.23
CA ASP A 144 -10.60 2.55 6.04
C ASP A 144 -11.69 3.37 5.34
N LEU A 145 -12.96 3.11 5.67
CA LEU A 145 -14.07 3.83 5.06
C LEU A 145 -13.99 5.35 5.33
N ILE A 146 -13.44 5.75 6.48
CA ILE A 146 -13.22 7.16 6.79
C ILE A 146 -12.26 7.85 5.80
N THR A 147 -11.25 7.12 5.32
CA THR A 147 -10.28 7.60 4.32
C THR A 147 -10.96 7.93 2.99
N VAL A 148 -11.98 7.16 2.61
CA VAL A 148 -12.81 7.38 1.42
C VAL A 148 -13.83 8.49 1.67
N ALA A 149 -14.40 8.56 2.86
CA ALA A 149 -15.46 9.51 3.21
C ALA A 149 -14.96 10.95 3.21
N VAL A 150 -13.76 11.23 3.75
CA VAL A 150 -13.21 12.59 3.87
C VAL A 150 -13.22 13.39 2.55
N PRO A 151 -12.64 12.90 1.44
CA PRO A 151 -12.67 13.66 0.19
C PRO A 151 -14.07 13.74 -0.44
N VAL A 152 -14.92 12.73 -0.19
CA VAL A 152 -16.33 12.76 -0.62
C VAL A 152 -17.13 13.80 0.17
N MET A 153 -16.84 14.01 1.46
CA MET A 153 -17.47 15.05 2.27
C MET A 153 -17.15 16.45 1.76
N LEU A 154 -15.88 16.72 1.42
CA LEU A 154 -15.47 18.01 0.87
C LEU A 154 -16.13 18.25 -0.50
N ALA A 155 -15.87 17.36 -1.46
CA ALA A 155 -16.35 17.56 -2.83
C ALA A 155 -17.88 17.45 -2.92
N GLY A 156 -18.46 16.46 -2.24
CA GLY A 156 -19.90 16.23 -2.17
C GLY A 156 -20.64 17.36 -1.45
N GLY A 157 -20.10 17.89 -0.33
CA GLY A 157 -20.70 19.03 0.36
C GLY A 157 -20.77 20.27 -0.52
N ILE A 158 -19.69 20.58 -1.24
CA ILE A 158 -19.67 21.69 -2.21
C ILE A 158 -20.69 21.44 -3.33
N ALA A 159 -20.70 20.25 -3.93
CA ALA A 159 -21.63 19.91 -5.01
C ALA A 159 -23.10 19.98 -4.59
N LEU A 160 -23.45 19.44 -3.41
CA LEU A 160 -24.80 19.51 -2.86
C LEU A 160 -25.21 20.95 -2.55
N GLY A 161 -24.29 21.77 -2.01
CA GLY A 161 -24.52 23.20 -1.81
C GLY A 161 -24.83 23.93 -3.11
N LEU A 162 -24.07 23.66 -4.18
CA LEU A 162 -24.32 24.22 -5.51
C LEU A 162 -25.67 23.75 -6.09
N MET A 163 -26.03 22.48 -5.90
CA MET A 163 -27.33 21.94 -6.32
C MET A 163 -28.51 22.59 -5.60
N ALA A 164 -28.34 22.98 -4.33
CA ALA A 164 -29.37 23.68 -3.55
C ALA A 164 -29.70 25.07 -4.15
N LEU A 165 -28.73 25.73 -4.80
CA LEU A 165 -28.97 27.01 -5.49
C LEU A 165 -29.91 26.88 -6.71
N TRP A 166 -30.09 25.67 -7.24
CA TRP A 166 -30.96 25.40 -8.40
C TRP A 166 -32.38 24.99 -8.03
N LEU A 167 -32.73 24.95 -6.74
CA LEU A 167 -34.07 24.60 -6.29
C LEU A 167 -35.13 25.56 -6.86
N PRO A 168 -36.26 25.04 -7.39
CA PRO A 168 -37.17 25.81 -8.26
C PRO A 168 -38.09 26.81 -7.54
N ARG A 169 -38.13 26.88 -6.19
CA ARG A 169 -38.98 27.80 -5.41
C ARG A 169 -38.33 28.11 -4.05
N GLY A 170 -38.54 29.33 -3.53
CA GLY A 170 -38.11 29.75 -2.19
C GLY A 170 -37.32 31.07 -2.19
N TRP A 171 -37.15 31.64 -0.98
CA TRP A 171 -36.40 32.88 -0.78
C TRP A 171 -34.93 32.66 -1.15
N VAL A 172 -34.38 33.52 -2.02
CA VAL A 172 -32.98 33.44 -2.48
C VAL A 172 -32.03 33.37 -1.28
N ALA A 173 -32.28 34.18 -0.26
CA ALA A 173 -31.50 34.19 0.98
C ALA A 173 -31.47 32.82 1.67
N LEU A 174 -32.61 32.11 1.76
CA LEU A 174 -32.67 30.79 2.37
C LEU A 174 -31.86 29.74 1.58
N ARG A 175 -31.92 29.80 0.24
CA ARG A 175 -31.16 28.88 -0.62
C ARG A 175 -29.66 29.12 -0.52
N VAL A 176 -29.24 30.40 -0.49
CA VAL A 176 -27.83 30.77 -0.30
C VAL A 176 -27.36 30.33 1.08
N ALA A 177 -28.14 30.58 2.13
CA ALA A 177 -27.83 30.13 3.49
C ALA A 177 -27.69 28.60 3.54
N LEU A 178 -28.63 27.85 2.98
CA LEU A 178 -28.55 26.39 2.91
C LEU A 178 -27.32 25.91 2.13
N ALA A 179 -27.05 26.50 0.96
CA ALA A 179 -25.90 26.16 0.13
C ALA A 179 -24.58 26.38 0.88
N CYS A 180 -24.45 27.54 1.55
CA CYS A 180 -23.29 27.87 2.37
C CYS A 180 -23.15 26.91 3.55
N THR A 181 -24.23 26.64 4.29
CA THR A 181 -24.20 25.72 5.44
C THR A 181 -23.77 24.31 5.02
N VAL A 182 -24.32 23.76 3.94
CA VAL A 182 -23.96 22.42 3.44
C VAL A 182 -22.52 22.38 2.93
N GLY A 183 -22.10 23.37 2.14
CA GLY A 183 -20.73 23.45 1.63
C GLY A 183 -19.68 23.61 2.74
N VAL A 184 -19.92 24.53 3.67
CA VAL A 184 -19.01 24.82 4.80
C VAL A 184 -18.96 23.65 5.77
N SER A 185 -20.09 23.02 6.10
CA SER A 185 -20.10 21.85 7.00
C SER A 185 -19.36 20.65 6.40
N GLY A 186 -19.52 20.39 5.09
CA GLY A 186 -18.76 19.35 4.40
C GLY A 186 -17.25 19.62 4.40
N ALA A 187 -16.85 20.86 4.09
CA ALA A 187 -15.45 21.26 4.10
C ALA A 187 -14.82 21.23 5.50
N LEU A 188 -15.51 21.79 6.50
CA LEU A 188 -15.04 21.82 7.88
C LEU A 188 -15.01 20.41 8.47
N GLY A 189 -16.00 19.57 8.18
CA GLY A 189 -16.01 18.18 8.61
C GLY A 189 -14.84 17.38 8.02
N ALA A 190 -14.60 17.51 6.72
CA ALA A 190 -13.45 16.87 6.07
C ALA A 190 -12.11 17.34 6.66
N TYR A 191 -11.97 18.66 6.88
CA TYR A 191 -10.78 19.23 7.53
C TYR A 191 -10.60 18.69 8.96
N ARG A 192 -11.64 18.76 9.81
CA ARG A 192 -11.56 18.33 11.22
C ARG A 192 -11.19 16.87 11.36
N VAL A 193 -11.66 16.02 10.47
CA VAL A 193 -11.31 14.59 10.48
C VAL A 193 -9.87 14.36 10.03
N ALA A 194 -9.40 15.08 9.01
CA ALA A 194 -8.10 14.83 8.38
C ALA A 194 -6.94 15.72 8.84
N ALA A 195 -7.20 16.73 9.68
CA ALA A 195 -6.20 17.71 10.13
C ALA A 195 -4.98 17.05 10.78
N ASP A 196 -5.23 16.05 11.63
CA ASP A 196 -4.21 15.34 12.39
C ASP A 196 -3.66 14.09 11.69
N TRP A 197 -4.07 13.85 10.44
CA TRP A 197 -3.62 12.67 9.70
C TRP A 197 -2.17 12.80 9.26
N SER A 198 -1.44 11.70 9.42
CA SER A 198 -0.03 11.60 9.06
C SER A 198 0.22 11.57 7.54
N ALA A 199 1.48 11.27 7.17
CA ALA A 199 1.89 10.78 5.85
C ALA A 199 0.85 9.81 5.21
N ALA A 200 0.39 8.85 6.02
CA ALA A 200 -0.56 7.83 5.64
C ALA A 200 -1.94 8.15 6.21
N PRO A 201 -3.03 7.98 5.43
CA PRO A 201 -4.37 8.03 5.97
C PRO A 201 -4.65 6.78 6.84
N PRO A 202 -5.73 6.78 7.65
CA PRO A 202 -6.20 5.60 8.35
C PRO A 202 -6.39 4.40 7.40
N LEU A 203 -5.85 3.27 7.79
CA LEU A 203 -5.88 2.03 7.03
C LEU A 203 -5.88 0.83 7.97
N SER A 204 -6.47 -0.26 7.49
CA SER A 204 -6.40 -1.56 8.13
C SER A 204 -5.35 -2.43 7.45
N THR A 205 -4.59 -3.17 8.25
CA THR A 205 -3.57 -4.12 7.82
C THR A 205 -4.04 -5.55 8.09
N GLY A 206 -3.37 -6.55 7.50
CA GLY A 206 -3.72 -7.95 7.70
C GLY A 206 -4.92 -8.42 6.86
N ASN A 207 -5.35 -7.63 5.87
CA ASN A 207 -6.44 -7.97 4.95
C ASN A 207 -5.93 -8.90 3.84
N VAL A 208 -5.33 -10.03 4.24
CA VAL A 208 -4.78 -11.06 3.35
C VAL A 208 -5.28 -12.40 3.84
N ALA A 209 -5.82 -13.22 2.94
CA ALA A 209 -6.12 -14.60 3.27
C ALA A 209 -4.82 -15.35 3.60
N MET A 210 -4.73 -15.84 4.84
CA MET A 210 -3.57 -16.57 5.35
C MET A 210 -3.91 -18.04 5.50
N VAL A 211 -3.01 -18.90 5.02
CA VAL A 211 -3.08 -20.34 5.22
C VAL A 211 -1.96 -20.74 6.17
N CYS A 212 -2.31 -21.55 7.17
CA CYS A 212 -1.37 -22.06 8.16
C CYS A 212 -1.27 -23.58 8.12
N THR A 213 -0.09 -24.12 8.39
CA THR A 213 0.09 -25.57 8.57
C THR A 213 1.06 -25.88 9.71
N GLY A 214 0.95 -27.09 10.25
CA GLY A 214 1.78 -27.57 11.36
C GLY A 214 1.47 -26.93 12.72
N SER A 215 2.16 -27.41 13.76
CA SER A 215 1.98 -26.98 15.14
C SER A 215 3.29 -26.64 15.86
N ALA A 216 4.45 -27.11 15.38
CA ALA A 216 5.75 -26.90 16.03
C ALA A 216 6.90 -26.75 15.00
N PRO A 217 7.08 -25.58 14.38
CA PRO A 217 6.23 -24.38 14.49
C PRO A 217 5.00 -24.46 13.57
N ARG A 218 3.93 -23.76 13.94
CA ARG A 218 2.84 -23.42 13.01
C ARG A 218 3.35 -22.34 12.05
N MET A 219 3.33 -22.62 10.75
CA MET A 219 3.80 -21.68 9.74
C MET A 219 2.62 -21.12 8.95
N CYS A 220 2.55 -19.79 8.83
CA CYS A 220 1.46 -19.08 8.14
C CYS A 220 2.01 -18.21 7.00
N VAL A 221 1.46 -18.38 5.80
CA VAL A 221 1.83 -17.60 4.61
C VAL A 221 0.56 -17.18 3.87
N PRO A 222 0.64 -16.16 2.99
CA PRO A 222 -0.50 -15.81 2.13
C PRO A 222 -0.96 -16.99 1.28
N ASP A 223 -2.28 -17.07 1.02
CA ASP A 223 -2.92 -18.20 0.33
C ASP A 223 -2.30 -18.53 -1.04
N PHE A 224 -1.87 -17.53 -1.82
CA PHE A 224 -1.20 -17.76 -3.10
C PHE A 224 0.15 -18.51 -2.98
N ASN A 225 0.70 -18.60 -1.77
CA ASN A 225 1.89 -19.39 -1.44
C ASN A 225 1.56 -20.70 -0.70
N ALA A 226 0.29 -21.00 -0.43
CA ALA A 226 -0.14 -22.17 0.34
C ALA A 226 0.39 -23.50 -0.23
N ARG A 227 0.51 -23.61 -1.56
CA ARG A 227 1.04 -24.82 -2.24
C ARG A 227 2.44 -25.23 -1.78
N TYR A 228 3.28 -24.28 -1.36
CA TYR A 228 4.64 -24.55 -0.90
C TYR A 228 4.71 -24.83 0.60
N LEU A 229 3.68 -24.43 1.34
CA LEU A 229 3.70 -24.36 2.80
C LEU A 229 3.95 -25.72 3.48
N PRO A 230 3.34 -26.85 3.07
CA PRO A 230 3.57 -28.13 3.74
C PRO A 230 5.03 -28.59 3.69
N LYS A 231 5.71 -28.38 2.55
CA LYS A 231 7.13 -28.73 2.41
C LYS A 231 8.00 -27.79 3.25
N VAL A 232 7.81 -26.48 3.08
CA VAL A 232 8.60 -25.46 3.80
C VAL A 232 8.44 -25.60 5.31
N GLN A 233 7.23 -25.88 5.80
CA GLN A 233 6.99 -26.07 7.22
C GLN A 233 7.73 -27.29 7.77
N ARG A 234 7.66 -28.45 7.09
CA ARG A 234 8.40 -29.66 7.50
C ARG A 234 9.90 -29.45 7.50
N ASP A 235 10.42 -28.85 6.44
CA ASP A 235 11.86 -28.57 6.30
C ASP A 235 12.34 -27.58 7.36
N THR A 236 11.50 -26.58 7.69
CA THR A 236 11.75 -25.63 8.77
C THR A 236 11.76 -26.30 10.15
N ALA A 237 10.77 -27.15 10.44
CA ALA A 237 10.71 -27.89 11.69
C ALA A 237 11.93 -28.80 11.86
N LYS A 238 12.33 -29.50 10.79
CA LYS A 238 13.55 -30.32 10.75
C LYS A 238 14.81 -29.48 10.99
N ALA A 239 14.96 -28.35 10.29
CA ALA A 239 16.11 -27.46 10.45
C ALA A 239 16.24 -26.93 11.88
N LEU A 240 15.14 -26.49 12.50
CA LEU A 240 15.13 -26.05 13.89
C LEU A 240 15.51 -27.17 14.86
N THR A 241 15.03 -28.40 14.65
CA THR A 241 15.46 -29.56 15.45
C THR A 241 16.96 -29.80 15.32
N VAL A 242 17.49 -29.84 14.09
CA VAL A 242 18.93 -30.04 13.86
C VAL A 242 19.79 -28.98 14.57
N LEU A 243 19.37 -27.71 14.53
CA LEU A 243 20.11 -26.62 15.18
C LEU A 243 20.02 -26.68 16.70
N ARG A 244 18.88 -27.11 17.26
CA ARG A 244 18.73 -27.34 18.71
C ARG A 244 19.59 -28.49 19.19
N ASP A 245 19.56 -29.62 18.47
CA ASP A 245 20.34 -30.82 18.80
C ASP A 245 21.85 -30.54 18.71
N ALA A 246 22.25 -29.62 17.83
CA ALA A 246 23.62 -29.15 17.73
C ALA A 246 24.00 -28.07 18.76
N GLY A 247 23.06 -27.62 19.61
CA GLY A 247 23.26 -26.55 20.60
C GLY A 247 23.38 -25.14 20.02
N ALA A 248 23.12 -24.96 18.72
CA ALA A 248 23.26 -23.69 18.02
C ALA A 248 22.11 -22.71 18.29
N THR A 249 20.97 -23.20 18.76
CA THR A 249 19.83 -22.35 19.12
C THR A 249 19.00 -22.98 20.24
N ARG A 250 18.35 -22.12 21.03
CA ARG A 250 17.29 -22.51 21.98
C ARG A 250 15.90 -22.11 21.49
N ALA A 251 15.81 -21.52 20.31
CA ALA A 251 14.57 -21.03 19.74
C ALA A 251 13.51 -22.13 19.58
N ARG A 252 12.29 -21.84 20.04
CA ARG A 252 11.11 -22.69 19.86
C ARG A 252 9.90 -21.80 19.52
N PRO A 253 9.89 -21.13 18.35
CA PRO A 253 8.74 -20.33 17.96
C PRO A 253 7.49 -21.23 17.91
N GLY A 254 6.40 -20.81 18.53
CA GLY A 254 5.10 -21.44 18.36
C GLY A 254 4.54 -21.14 16.96
N MET A 255 4.83 -19.94 16.44
CA MET A 255 4.35 -19.49 15.14
C MET A 255 5.46 -18.79 14.34
N ILE A 256 5.52 -19.10 13.04
CA ILE A 256 6.28 -18.33 12.05
C ILE A 256 5.30 -17.81 11.01
N THR A 257 5.13 -16.49 10.93
CA THR A 257 4.17 -15.85 10.03
C THR A 257 4.87 -14.89 9.09
N ASP A 258 4.30 -14.74 7.89
CA ASP A 258 4.73 -13.73 6.96
C ASP A 258 4.41 -12.32 7.49
N GLY A 259 5.44 -11.49 7.68
CA GLY A 259 5.29 -10.10 8.10
C GLY A 259 4.75 -9.19 7.00
N TYR A 260 4.75 -9.63 5.73
CA TYR A 260 4.22 -8.82 4.63
C TYR A 260 2.73 -8.46 4.81
N VAL A 261 2.00 -9.21 5.65
CA VAL A 261 0.60 -8.93 6.02
C VAL A 261 0.44 -7.72 6.95
N ASP A 262 1.47 -7.36 7.70
CA ASP A 262 1.44 -6.23 8.64
C ASP A 262 1.53 -4.87 7.89
N GLY A 263 1.68 -4.89 6.56
CA GLY A 263 1.76 -3.70 5.73
C GLY A 263 2.95 -2.81 6.11
N ARG A 264 2.76 -1.50 6.10
CA ARG A 264 3.78 -0.50 6.46
C ARG A 264 4.07 -0.45 7.97
N PHE A 265 3.17 -0.98 8.80
CA PHE A 265 3.29 -0.98 10.26
C PHE A 265 3.76 -2.36 10.75
N GLN A 266 4.95 -2.76 10.30
CA GLN A 266 5.57 -4.04 10.62
C GLN A 266 5.65 -4.25 12.13
N ARG A 267 5.17 -5.40 12.61
CA ARG A 267 5.24 -5.75 14.02
C ARG A 267 6.55 -6.49 14.32
N PRO A 268 7.22 -6.21 15.45
CA PRO A 268 8.41 -6.94 15.83
C PRO A 268 8.12 -8.43 16.06
N SER A 269 9.14 -9.26 15.82
CA SER A 269 9.10 -10.68 16.25
C SER A 269 9.24 -10.78 17.76
N THR A 270 8.56 -11.76 18.37
CA THR A 270 8.73 -12.16 19.77
C THR A 270 9.41 -13.53 19.82
N ASP A 271 9.66 -14.07 21.02
CA ASP A 271 10.22 -15.42 21.15
C ASP A 271 9.25 -16.53 20.70
N GLU A 272 7.93 -16.29 20.82
CA GLU A 272 6.89 -17.23 20.40
C GLU A 272 6.43 -17.03 18.95
N VAL A 273 6.41 -15.79 18.46
CA VAL A 273 5.89 -15.43 17.14
C VAL A 273 6.96 -14.74 16.31
N TRP A 274 7.48 -15.48 15.33
CA TRP A 274 8.44 -14.95 14.38
C TRP A 274 7.71 -14.34 13.20
N ARG A 275 7.91 -13.03 13.01
CA ARG A 275 7.39 -12.27 11.86
C ARG A 275 8.53 -12.05 10.89
N MET A 276 8.43 -12.66 9.72
CA MET A 276 9.51 -12.71 8.73
C MET A 276 8.94 -12.40 7.36
N ILE A 277 9.70 -11.76 6.48
CA ILE A 277 9.25 -11.55 5.09
C ILE A 277 9.42 -12.87 4.32
N LEU A 278 8.33 -13.65 4.22
CA LEU A 278 8.36 -15.01 3.67
C LEU A 278 7.83 -15.10 2.23
N THR A 279 7.10 -14.09 1.77
CA THR A 279 6.37 -14.12 0.50
C THR A 279 7.27 -14.49 -0.69
N ARG A 280 8.40 -13.79 -0.85
CA ARG A 280 9.37 -14.10 -1.91
C ARG A 280 10.23 -15.32 -1.56
N PRO A 281 10.73 -15.46 -0.32
CA PRO A 281 11.58 -16.61 0.00
C PRO A 281 10.93 -17.99 -0.15
N VAL A 282 9.63 -18.08 0.11
CA VAL A 282 8.88 -19.33 -0.06
C VAL A 282 8.82 -19.72 -1.55
N GLN A 283 8.64 -18.76 -2.44
CA GLN A 283 8.59 -19.00 -3.89
C GLN A 283 9.96 -19.38 -4.47
N ARG A 284 11.03 -18.78 -3.95
CA ARG A 284 12.42 -19.03 -4.40
C ARG A 284 13.08 -20.24 -3.73
N GLY A 285 12.47 -20.79 -2.70
CA GLY A 285 13.02 -21.93 -1.96
C GLY A 285 14.09 -21.58 -0.90
N ASP A 286 14.25 -20.30 -0.52
CA ASP A 286 15.18 -19.86 0.53
C ASP A 286 14.51 -19.58 1.88
N ALA A 287 13.19 -19.79 2.02
CA ALA A 287 12.47 -19.54 3.27
C ALA A 287 13.08 -20.26 4.49
N VAL A 288 13.45 -21.53 4.33
CA VAL A 288 14.06 -22.34 5.41
C VAL A 288 15.39 -21.72 5.82
N TYR A 289 16.21 -21.29 4.87
CA TYR A 289 17.49 -20.63 5.13
C TYR A 289 17.30 -19.31 5.91
N GLN A 290 16.28 -18.51 5.59
CA GLN A 290 15.98 -17.29 6.37
C GLN A 290 15.67 -17.64 7.83
N VAL A 291 14.91 -18.71 8.08
CA VAL A 291 14.58 -19.18 9.43
C VAL A 291 15.83 -19.68 10.15
N VAL A 292 16.70 -20.42 9.45
CA VAL A 292 18.01 -20.86 9.98
C VAL A 292 18.83 -19.65 10.44
N VAL A 293 19.02 -18.66 9.58
CA VAL A 293 19.75 -17.43 9.92
C VAL A 293 19.12 -16.70 11.10
N LYS A 294 17.79 -16.56 11.12
CA LYS A 294 17.05 -15.91 12.23
C LYS A 294 17.20 -16.63 13.56
N SER A 295 17.34 -17.96 13.54
CA SER A 295 17.47 -18.78 14.75
C SER A 295 18.84 -18.64 15.44
N LEU A 296 19.86 -18.21 14.71
CA LEU A 296 21.20 -17.95 15.23
C LEU A 296 21.24 -16.55 15.86
N LYS A 297 20.96 -16.48 17.16
CA LYS A 297 21.04 -15.24 17.94
C LYS A 297 22.49 -14.98 18.37
N PHE A 298 23.18 -14.05 17.72
CA PHE A 298 24.45 -13.53 18.20
C PHE A 298 24.21 -12.65 19.44
N GLN A 299 25.06 -12.76 20.46
CA GLN A 299 24.95 -11.93 21.68
C GLN A 299 25.46 -10.49 21.49
N CYS A 300 26.11 -10.23 20.35
CA CYS A 300 26.82 -9.01 20.06
C CYS A 300 25.97 -8.07 19.19
N LYS A 301 26.10 -6.75 19.41
CA LYS A 301 25.52 -5.74 18.51
C LYS A 301 26.23 -5.69 17.15
N GLN A 302 27.52 -5.96 17.13
CA GLN A 302 28.34 -6.04 15.92
C GLN A 302 29.14 -7.34 15.92
N VAL A 303 29.08 -8.06 14.80
CA VAL A 303 29.77 -9.33 14.59
C VAL A 303 30.65 -9.17 13.36
N ASP A 304 31.85 -9.74 13.40
CA ASP A 304 32.72 -9.77 12.23
C ASP A 304 32.07 -10.55 11.07
N VAL A 305 32.25 -10.06 9.85
CA VAL A 305 31.60 -10.62 8.66
C VAL A 305 32.01 -12.09 8.43
N ARG A 306 33.28 -12.45 8.68
CA ARG A 306 33.75 -13.84 8.54
C ARG A 306 33.10 -14.73 9.59
N THR A 307 33.05 -14.29 10.85
CA THR A 307 32.40 -15.02 11.95
C THR A 307 30.92 -15.26 11.68
N ALA A 308 30.20 -14.23 11.25
CA ALA A 308 28.77 -14.35 10.92
C ALA A 308 28.54 -15.31 9.74
N ARG A 309 29.31 -15.18 8.66
CA ARG A 309 29.21 -16.05 7.48
C ARG A 309 29.60 -17.50 7.79
N ALA A 310 30.61 -17.73 8.63
CA ALA A 310 30.99 -19.07 9.07
C ALA A 310 29.87 -19.76 9.86
N ALA A 311 29.24 -19.05 10.81
CA ALA A 311 28.08 -19.58 11.52
C ALA A 311 26.91 -19.88 10.57
N TRP A 312 26.62 -18.98 9.62
CA TRP A 312 25.55 -19.19 8.63
C TRP A 312 25.83 -20.34 7.67
N LEU A 313 27.06 -20.46 7.14
CA LEU A 313 27.44 -21.57 6.27
C LEU A 313 27.43 -22.90 7.01
N TRP A 314 27.99 -22.95 8.22
CA TRP A 314 27.93 -24.17 9.04
C TRP A 314 26.47 -24.58 9.28
N ALA A 315 25.61 -23.65 9.68
CA ALA A 315 24.20 -23.93 9.91
C ALA A 315 23.49 -24.36 8.61
N ALA A 316 23.83 -23.75 7.48
CA ALA A 316 23.30 -24.12 6.17
C ALA A 316 23.70 -25.55 5.78
N VAL A 317 24.96 -25.95 5.97
CA VAL A 317 25.42 -27.32 5.68
C VAL A 317 24.71 -28.32 6.58
N ARG A 318 24.63 -28.04 7.89
CA ARG A 318 23.95 -28.92 8.86
C ARG A 318 22.45 -29.11 8.56
N THR A 319 21.81 -28.10 7.99
CA THR A 319 20.36 -28.11 7.69
C THR A 319 20.03 -28.43 6.22
N GLY A 320 21.04 -28.73 5.39
CA GLY A 320 20.86 -29.01 3.97
C GLY A 320 20.48 -27.78 3.12
N GLN A 321 20.78 -26.58 3.59
CA GLN A 321 20.46 -25.28 2.98
C GLN A 321 21.68 -24.62 2.28
N GLU A 322 22.74 -25.36 1.97
CA GLU A 322 23.95 -24.82 1.33
C GLU A 322 23.65 -24.12 -0.02
N GLY A 323 22.71 -24.67 -0.80
CA GLY A 323 22.28 -24.06 -2.06
C GLY A 323 21.69 -22.64 -1.87
N ALA A 324 20.83 -22.47 -0.87
CA ALA A 324 20.23 -21.17 -0.55
C ALA A 324 21.27 -20.17 -0.02
N TYR A 325 22.24 -20.64 0.78
CA TYR A 325 23.38 -19.84 1.20
C TYR A 325 24.19 -19.33 0.00
N ARG A 326 24.56 -20.22 -0.93
CA ARG A 326 25.33 -19.89 -2.14
C ARG A 326 24.60 -18.88 -3.03
N MET A 327 23.33 -19.12 -3.30
CA MET A 327 22.49 -18.21 -4.10
C MET A 327 22.45 -16.81 -3.48
N ARG A 328 22.37 -16.69 -2.14
CA ARG A 328 22.40 -15.39 -1.48
C ARG A 328 23.78 -14.72 -1.58
N ARG A 329 24.87 -15.49 -1.46
CA ARG A 329 26.23 -14.96 -1.65
C ARG A 329 26.43 -14.37 -3.04
N GLU A 330 25.88 -15.02 -4.07
CA GLU A 330 25.95 -14.54 -5.46
C GLU A 330 25.17 -13.21 -5.64
N GLN A 331 24.02 -13.06 -4.98
CA GLN A 331 23.22 -11.84 -5.04
C GLN A 331 23.84 -10.63 -4.32
N GLU A 332 24.65 -10.87 -3.28
CA GLU A 332 25.31 -9.79 -2.52
C GLU A 332 26.55 -9.20 -3.24
N GLY A 333 26.87 -9.69 -4.44
CA GLY A 333 27.98 -9.19 -5.25
C GLY A 333 29.29 -9.93 -5.03
N VAL A 334 30.18 -9.85 -6.02
CA VAL A 334 31.36 -10.71 -6.13
C VAL A 334 32.66 -9.92 -6.23
N ASP A 335 32.88 -9.00 -5.29
CA ASP A 335 34.16 -8.30 -5.13
C ASP A 335 35.30 -9.28 -4.75
N PRO A 336 36.53 -9.10 -5.26
CA PRO A 336 37.70 -9.90 -4.88
C PRO A 336 37.88 -10.13 -3.37
N VAL A 337 37.65 -9.12 -2.52
CA VAL A 337 37.79 -9.28 -1.07
C VAL A 337 36.69 -10.21 -0.54
N ALA A 338 35.47 -10.06 -1.02
CA ALA A 338 34.35 -10.93 -0.65
C ALA A 338 34.61 -12.39 -1.06
N ARG A 339 35.22 -12.64 -2.23
CA ARG A 339 35.63 -14.00 -2.66
C ARG A 339 36.68 -14.60 -1.72
N GLN A 340 37.65 -13.80 -1.30
CA GLN A 340 38.71 -14.28 -0.41
C GLN A 340 38.16 -14.62 0.97
N VAL A 341 37.29 -13.77 1.52
CA VAL A 341 36.57 -14.06 2.78
C VAL A 341 35.74 -15.34 2.63
N GLU A 342 35.05 -15.53 1.50
CA GLU A 342 34.23 -16.73 1.28
C GLU A 342 35.06 -18.02 1.23
N LYS A 343 36.24 -17.99 0.59
CA LYS A 343 37.18 -19.12 0.61
C LYS A 343 37.64 -19.46 2.03
N GLN A 344 37.97 -18.45 2.82
CA GLN A 344 38.38 -18.63 4.22
C GLN A 344 37.23 -19.21 5.07
N VAL A 345 36.02 -18.66 4.92
CA VAL A 345 34.81 -19.15 5.60
C VAL A 345 34.55 -20.62 5.28
N ARG A 346 34.66 -21.02 3.99
CA ARG A 346 34.47 -22.41 3.58
C ARG A 346 35.51 -23.33 4.22
N ALA A 347 36.79 -22.96 4.17
CA ALA A 347 37.87 -23.75 4.78
C ALA A 347 37.71 -23.90 6.31
N ASP A 348 37.28 -22.83 6.99
CA ASP A 348 37.02 -22.87 8.43
C ASP A 348 35.86 -23.82 8.76
N VAL A 349 34.77 -23.73 8.01
CA VAL A 349 33.58 -24.57 8.23
C VAL A 349 33.86 -26.04 7.89
N GLU A 350 34.59 -26.34 6.82
CA GLU A 350 35.02 -27.71 6.48
C GLU A 350 35.86 -28.33 7.60
N ARG A 351 36.80 -27.57 8.17
CA ARG A 351 37.61 -28.01 9.32
C ARG A 351 36.74 -28.32 10.54
N VAL A 352 35.75 -27.48 10.83
CA VAL A 352 34.83 -27.69 11.96
C VAL A 352 33.94 -28.91 11.71
N LEU A 353 33.41 -29.07 10.50
CA LEU A 353 32.53 -30.19 10.14
C LEU A 353 33.24 -31.54 10.25
N ALA A 354 34.56 -31.59 10.05
CA ALA A 354 35.38 -32.79 10.25
C ALA A 354 35.57 -33.18 11.73
N GLN A 355 35.26 -32.29 12.68
CA GLN A 355 35.41 -32.58 14.12
C GLN A 355 34.21 -33.36 14.69
N PRO A 356 34.37 -34.03 15.84
CA PRO A 356 33.26 -34.67 16.55
C PRO A 356 32.12 -33.68 16.89
N LYS A 357 30.89 -34.18 16.98
CA LYS A 357 29.69 -33.35 17.23
C LYS A 357 29.83 -32.42 18.45
N THR A 358 30.43 -32.91 19.54
CA THR A 358 30.65 -32.13 20.77
C THR A 358 31.62 -30.96 20.58
N ALA A 359 32.61 -31.09 19.69
CA ALA A 359 33.51 -30.01 19.33
C ALA A 359 32.79 -28.96 18.46
N GLN A 360 31.96 -29.41 17.51
CA GLN A 360 31.14 -28.50 16.69
C GLN A 360 30.15 -27.68 17.55
N THR A 361 29.51 -28.31 18.52
CA THR A 361 28.59 -27.63 19.46
C THR A 361 29.31 -26.56 20.28
N ARG A 362 30.51 -26.85 20.81
CA ARG A 362 31.32 -25.85 21.51
C ARG A 362 31.74 -24.72 20.59
N TRP A 363 32.15 -25.04 19.36
CA TRP A 363 32.55 -24.05 18.37
C TRP A 363 31.41 -23.10 18.02
N ILE A 364 30.20 -23.58 17.75
CA ILE A 364 29.08 -22.70 17.39
C ILE A 364 28.63 -21.84 18.58
N ASP A 365 28.58 -22.39 19.80
CA ASP A 365 28.26 -21.61 21.00
C ASP A 365 29.29 -20.50 21.24
N GLN A 366 30.58 -20.79 21.09
CA GLN A 366 31.64 -19.78 21.19
C GLN A 366 31.53 -18.75 20.06
N THR A 367 31.25 -19.17 18.83
CA THR A 367 31.10 -18.29 17.66
C THR A 367 29.95 -17.30 17.84
N LEU A 368 28.80 -17.74 18.37
CA LEU A 368 27.64 -16.87 18.62
C LEU A 368 27.85 -15.89 19.79
N ARG A 369 28.80 -16.17 20.68
CA ARG A 369 29.22 -15.29 21.80
C ARG A 369 30.39 -14.38 21.46
N THR A 370 31.15 -14.68 20.40
CA THR A 370 32.36 -13.93 20.05
C THR A 370 31.96 -12.58 19.49
N CYS A 371 32.28 -11.52 20.24
CA CYS A 371 32.06 -10.14 19.81
C CYS A 371 33.36 -9.54 19.26
N LYS A 372 33.23 -8.65 18.28
CA LYS A 372 34.35 -7.79 17.89
C LYS A 372 34.64 -6.85 19.07
N ALA A 373 35.88 -6.76 19.51
CA ALA A 373 36.27 -5.71 20.45
C ALA A 373 36.00 -4.36 19.76
N SER A 374 35.18 -3.50 20.39
CA SER A 374 34.97 -2.15 19.86
C SER A 374 36.33 -1.45 19.82
N ALA A 375 36.82 -1.14 18.62
CA ALA A 375 37.85 -0.12 18.49
C ALA A 375 37.24 1.17 19.08
N ARG A 376 37.79 1.61 20.21
CA ARG A 376 37.47 2.92 20.79
C ARG A 376 37.99 4.02 19.89
#